data_AF-A0A0A6RTI6-F1
#
_entry.id   AF-A0A0A6RTI6-F1
#
_cell.length_a   1.000
_cell.length_b   1.000
_cell.length_c   1.000
_cell.angle_alpha   90.00
_cell.angle_beta   90.00
_cell.angle_gamma   90.00
#
_symmetry.space_group_name_H-M   'P 1'
#
loop_
_entity.id
_entity.type
_entity.pdbx_description
1 polymer ?
#
loop_
_entity_poly.entity_id
_entity_poly.type
_entity_poly.pdbx_seq_one_letter_code
_entity_poly.pdbx_strand_id
1 'polypeptide(L)'
;MTSLHVFSINELSQRTSELIQNAELGRLALITKQDHPSFLAIPFNQTLLENGVHRSMALNLFGAGCLTLAQAARIANLTIYDFLDLLKDTDIPVVDYSPTELDEELEVGR
;
A
#
# COMPACT_ATOMS: atom_id res chain seq x y z
N MET A 1 -8.82 9.94 -3.76
CA MET A 1 -8.28 9.23 -2.58
C MET A 1 -8.75 7.80 -2.67
N THR A 2 -7.84 6.87 -2.99
CA THR A 2 -8.13 5.43 -3.11
C THR A 2 -8.13 4.82 -1.72
N SER A 3 -9.29 4.57 -1.11
CA SER A 3 -9.33 3.92 0.21
C SER A 3 -9.08 2.41 0.09
N LEU A 4 -8.43 1.80 1.10
CA LEU A 4 -8.34 0.35 1.22
C LEU A 4 -9.74 -0.28 1.30
N HIS A 5 -10.06 -1.20 0.40
CA HIS A 5 -11.35 -1.89 0.41
C HIS A 5 -11.34 -3.03 1.45
N VAL A 6 -12.40 -3.14 2.24
CA VAL A 6 -12.56 -4.19 3.25
C VAL A 6 -13.74 -5.08 2.89
N PHE A 7 -13.53 -6.39 2.89
CA PHE A 7 -14.57 -7.40 2.64
C PHE A 7 -14.62 -8.38 3.81
N SER A 8 -15.82 -8.71 4.28
CA SER A 8 -15.98 -9.88 5.16
C SER A 8 -15.92 -11.16 4.34
N ILE A 9 -15.37 -12.24 4.90
CA ILE A 9 -15.33 -13.57 4.26
C ILE A 9 -16.73 -14.06 3.84
N ASN A 10 -17.77 -13.63 4.56
CA ASN A 10 -19.16 -13.98 4.26
C ASN A 10 -19.71 -13.23 3.03
N GLU A 11 -19.14 -12.08 2.70
CA GLU A 11 -19.54 -11.26 1.56
C GLU A 11 -18.84 -11.65 0.27
N LEU A 12 -17.70 -12.34 0.36
CA LEU A 12 -16.87 -12.67 -0.80
C LEU A 12 -17.66 -13.40 -1.89
N SER A 13 -18.52 -14.35 -1.53
CA SER A 13 -19.33 -15.10 -2.51
C SER A 13 -20.30 -14.21 -3.30
N GLN A 14 -20.77 -13.11 -2.71
CA GLN A 14 -21.73 -12.19 -3.32
C GLN A 14 -21.03 -11.01 -4.01
N ARG A 15 -19.81 -10.65 -3.58
CA ARG A 15 -19.05 -9.49 -4.07
C ARG A 15 -17.75 -9.87 -4.78
N THR A 16 -17.61 -11.11 -5.24
CA THR A 16 -16.41 -11.58 -5.95
C THR A 16 -16.09 -10.72 -7.17
N SER A 17 -17.11 -10.34 -7.96
CA SER A 17 -16.91 -9.48 -9.13
C SER A 17 -16.32 -8.12 -8.76
N GLU A 18 -16.78 -7.51 -7.66
CA GLU A 18 -16.25 -6.24 -7.17
C GLU A 18 -14.80 -6.41 -6.67
N LEU A 19 -14.49 -7.50 -5.97
CA LEU A 19 -13.12 -7.81 -5.56
C LEU A 19 -12.19 -7.93 -6.77
N ILE A 20 -12.60 -8.66 -7.81
CA ILE A 20 -11.81 -8.84 -9.04
C ILE A 20 -11.63 -7.51 -9.77
N GLN A 21 -12.70 -6.73 -9.97
CA GLN A 21 -12.62 -5.43 -10.63
C GLN A 21 -11.68 -4.46 -9.90
N ASN A 22 -11.73 -4.44 -8.56
CA ASN A 22 -10.80 -3.62 -7.79
C ASN A 22 -9.34 -4.12 -7.93
N ALA A 23 -9.13 -5.43 -7.98
CA ALA A 23 -7.80 -5.99 -8.21
C ALA A 23 -7.27 -5.67 -9.62
N GLU A 24 -8.11 -5.68 -10.65
CA GLU A 24 -7.76 -5.26 -12.01
C GLU A 24 -7.38 -3.78 -12.08
N LEU A 25 -8.00 -2.94 -11.24
CA LEU A 25 -7.62 -1.54 -11.04
C LEU A 25 -6.38 -1.37 -10.14
N GLY A 26 -5.71 -2.47 -9.78
CA GLY A 26 -4.50 -2.45 -8.97
C GLY A 26 -4.73 -2.13 -7.49
N ARG A 27 -5.95 -2.25 -6.96
CA ARG A 27 -6.28 -1.92 -5.57
C ARG A 27 -6.17 -3.13 -4.64
N LEU A 28 -5.58 -2.90 -3.46
CA LEU A 28 -5.59 -3.88 -2.37
C LEU A 28 -7.01 -4.07 -1.79
N ALA A 29 -7.22 -5.27 -1.25
CA ALA A 29 -8.39 -5.55 -0.42
C ALA A 29 -7.98 -6.28 0.86
N LEU A 30 -8.50 -5.83 2.00
CA LEU A 30 -8.39 -6.51 3.27
C LEU A 30 -9.60 -7.42 3.45
N ILE A 31 -9.36 -8.71 3.70
CA ILE A 31 -10.43 -9.66 3.98
C ILE A 31 -10.43 -9.96 5.48
N THR A 32 -11.61 -9.82 6.09
CA THR A 32 -11.83 -10.06 7.51
C THR A 32 -12.71 -11.29 7.75
N LYS A 33 -12.56 -11.91 8.91
CA LYS A 33 -13.49 -12.91 9.45
C LYS A 33 -13.81 -12.53 10.88
N GLN A 34 -15.10 -12.33 11.20
CA GLN A 34 -15.53 -11.87 12.52
C GLN A 34 -14.76 -10.61 12.97
N ASP A 35 -14.67 -9.63 12.07
CA ASP A 35 -13.95 -8.35 12.25
C ASP A 35 -12.43 -8.45 12.46
N HIS A 36 -11.86 -9.65 12.40
CA HIS A 36 -10.42 -9.87 12.44
C HIS A 36 -9.81 -9.94 11.03
N PRO A 37 -8.77 -9.15 10.72
CA PRO A 37 -7.99 -9.28 9.49
C PRO A 37 -7.51 -10.72 9.31
N SER A 38 -7.88 -11.35 8.19
CA SER A 38 -7.53 -12.74 7.89
C SER A 38 -6.52 -12.83 6.76
N PHE A 39 -6.72 -12.09 5.67
CA PHE A 39 -5.81 -12.08 4.54
C PHE A 39 -5.86 -10.72 3.82
N LEU A 40 -4.72 -10.32 3.25
CA LEU A 40 -4.62 -9.18 2.36
C LEU A 40 -4.52 -9.69 0.93
N ALA A 41 -5.47 -9.31 0.09
CA ALA A 41 -5.39 -9.56 -1.34
C ALA A 41 -4.54 -8.46 -1.99
N ILE A 42 -3.46 -8.90 -2.63
CA ILE A 42 -2.56 -8.03 -3.39
C ILE A 42 -2.75 -8.33 -4.88
N PRO A 43 -3.07 -7.33 -5.71
CA PRO A 43 -3.19 -7.51 -7.15
C PRO A 43 -1.95 -8.14 -7.77
N PHE A 44 -2.16 -9.17 -8.58
CA PHE A 44 -1.08 -9.83 -9.31
C PHE A 44 -0.81 -9.08 -10.61
N ASN A 45 -0.03 -8.00 -10.53
CA ASN A 45 0.26 -7.09 -11.64
C ASN A 45 1.78 -6.87 -11.83
N GLN A 46 2.14 -6.05 -12.82
CA GLN A 46 3.54 -5.77 -13.14
C GLN A 46 4.33 -5.21 -11.96
N THR A 47 3.73 -4.29 -11.19
CA THR A 47 4.34 -3.74 -9.96
C THR A 47 4.71 -4.84 -8.96
N LEU A 48 3.83 -5.83 -8.76
CA LEU A 48 4.11 -6.99 -7.91
C LEU A 48 5.24 -7.86 -8.47
N LEU A 49 5.27 -8.09 -9.79
CA LEU A 49 6.30 -8.92 -10.41
C LEU A 49 7.69 -8.29 -10.35
N GLU A 50 7.77 -6.97 -10.54
CA GLU A 50 9.04 -6.24 -10.56
C GLU A 50 9.58 -5.97 -9.14
N ASN A 51 8.70 -5.65 -8.20
CA ASN A 51 9.10 -5.16 -6.87
C ASN A 51 8.88 -6.17 -5.75
N GLY A 52 8.14 -7.24 -6.02
CA GLY A 52 7.73 -8.22 -5.01
C GLY A 52 6.61 -7.72 -4.11
N VAL A 53 6.15 -8.63 -3.24
CA VAL A 53 4.96 -8.48 -2.41
C VAL A 53 5.03 -7.27 -1.46
N HIS A 54 6.12 -7.14 -0.70
CA HIS A 54 6.23 -6.13 0.36
C HIS A 54 6.30 -4.70 -0.19
N ARG A 55 7.01 -4.48 -1.30
CA ARG A 55 7.09 -3.17 -1.98
C ARG A 55 5.79 -2.82 -2.69
N SER A 56 5.17 -3.78 -3.40
CA SER A 56 3.88 -3.57 -4.05
C SER A 56 2.78 -3.21 -3.05
N MET A 57 2.78 -3.86 -1.88
CA MET A 57 1.89 -3.55 -0.76
C MET A 57 2.16 -2.15 -0.19
N ALA A 58 3.43 -1.78 0.05
CA ALA A 58 3.79 -0.47 0.59
C ALA A 58 3.37 0.67 -0.34
N LEU A 59 3.63 0.56 -1.65
CA LEU A 59 3.19 1.52 -2.66
C LEU A 59 1.68 1.72 -2.64
N ASN A 60 0.94 0.62 -2.65
CA ASN A 60 -0.53 0.67 -2.63
C ASN A 60 -1.08 1.33 -1.37
N LEU A 61 -0.59 0.94 -0.19
CA LEU A 61 -1.08 1.47 1.08
C LEU A 61 -0.67 2.95 1.27
N PHE A 62 0.50 3.35 0.78
CA PHE A 62 0.92 4.75 0.75
C PHE A 62 0.03 5.58 -0.18
N GLY A 63 -0.18 5.12 -1.42
CA GLY A 63 -1.09 5.79 -2.37
C GLY A 63 -2.56 5.81 -1.92
N ALA A 64 -2.92 4.93 -0.99
CA ALA A 64 -4.22 4.92 -0.33
C ALA A 64 -4.33 5.87 0.88
N GLY A 65 -3.23 6.50 1.28
CA GLY A 65 -3.15 7.33 2.49
C GLY A 65 -3.23 6.53 3.80
N CYS A 66 -3.03 5.21 3.75
CA CYS A 66 -3.03 4.34 4.93
C CYS A 66 -1.68 4.32 5.65
N LEU A 67 -0.60 4.75 4.99
CA LEU A 67 0.75 4.81 5.54
C LEU A 67 1.35 6.19 5.35
N THR A 68 2.16 6.62 6.31
CA THR A 68 3.13 7.70 6.09
C THR A 68 4.29 7.22 5.22
N LEU A 69 5.08 8.16 4.70
CA LEU A 69 6.28 7.85 3.91
C LEU A 69 7.25 6.92 4.65
N ALA A 70 7.59 7.23 5.91
CA ALA A 70 8.47 6.37 6.71
C ALA A 70 7.87 5.00 7.02
N GLN A 71 6.55 4.92 7.25
CA GLN A 71 5.88 3.63 7.44
C GLN A 71 5.96 2.77 6.17
N ALA A 72 5.75 3.39 5.00
CA ALA A 72 5.81 2.72 3.72
C ALA A 72 7.25 2.27 3.37
N ALA A 73 8.24 3.13 3.57
CA ALA A 73 9.66 2.81 3.40
C ALA A 73 10.07 1.62 4.29
N ARG A 74 9.66 1.62 5.56
CA ARG A 74 9.91 0.52 6.51
C ARG A 74 9.28 -0.79 6.04
N ILE A 75 8.02 -0.79 5.59
CA ILE A 75 7.35 -2.00 5.06
C ILE A 75 8.03 -2.49 3.78
N ALA A 76 8.46 -1.57 2.92
CA ALA A 76 9.21 -1.87 1.71
C ALA A 76 10.65 -2.34 1.97
N ASN A 77 11.11 -2.31 3.23
CA ASN A 77 12.49 -2.57 3.63
C ASN A 77 13.49 -1.71 2.84
N LEU A 78 13.18 -0.42 2.75
CA LEU A 78 13.93 0.60 2.03
C LEU A 78 14.21 1.79 2.95
N THR A 79 15.23 2.57 2.62
CA THR A 79 15.36 3.91 3.21
C THR A 79 14.24 4.81 2.68
N ILE A 80 13.98 5.94 3.35
CA ILE A 80 13.01 6.93 2.86
C ILE A 80 13.40 7.41 1.45
N TYR A 81 14.68 7.65 1.20
CA TYR A 81 15.18 8.05 -0.12
C TYR A 81 14.93 7.00 -1.19
N ASP A 82 15.24 5.72 -0.91
CA ASP A 82 15.02 4.64 -1.87
C ASP A 82 13.51 4.42 -2.13
N PHE A 83 12.66 4.67 -1.13
CA PHE A 83 11.21 4.60 -1.31
C PHE A 83 10.66 5.78 -2.12
N LEU A 84 11.21 6.98 -1.95
CA LEU A 84 10.93 8.13 -2.81
C LEU A 84 11.36 7.87 -4.26
N ASP A 85 12.50 7.23 -4.46
CA ASP A 85 12.95 6.80 -5.79
C ASP A 85 11.99 5.77 -6.39
N LEU A 86 11.53 4.81 -5.59
CA LEU A 86 10.53 3.82 -6.02
C LEU A 86 9.19 4.47 -6.43
N LEU A 87 8.80 5.58 -5.80
CA LEU A 87 7.57 6.31 -6.13
C LEU A 87 7.66 7.03 -7.49
N LYS A 88 8.86 7.37 -7.98
CA LYS A 88 9.04 8.10 -9.26
C LYS A 88 8.52 7.31 -10.46
N ASP A 89 8.55 5.99 -10.38
CA ASP A 89 8.07 5.09 -11.43
C ASP A 89 6.55 4.80 -11.31
N THR A 90 5.84 5.54 -10.46
CA THR A 90 4.40 5.36 -10.21
C THR A 90 3.62 6.66 -10.37
N ASP A 91 2.32 6.55 -10.67
CA ASP A 91 1.39 7.70 -10.69
C ASP A 91 0.95 8.14 -9.27
N ILE A 92 1.64 7.71 -8.21
CA ILE A 92 1.25 8.00 -6.83
C ILE A 92 1.76 9.41 -6.47
N PRO A 93 0.86 10.37 -6.18
CA PRO A 93 1.27 11.74 -5.89
C PRO A 93 1.98 11.82 -4.54
N VAL A 94 3.22 12.30 -4.56
CA VAL A 94 4.02 12.62 -3.37
C VAL A 94 3.68 14.06 -2.97
N VAL A 95 2.66 14.26 -2.13
CA VAL A 95 2.24 15.63 -1.75
C VAL A 95 2.58 15.95 -0.29
N ASP A 96 3.31 17.06 -0.16
CA ASP A 96 3.70 17.87 1.02
C ASP A 96 4.14 17.13 2.28
N TYR A 97 5.45 16.88 2.36
CA TYR A 97 6.14 16.81 3.64
C TYR A 97 6.82 18.15 3.90
N SER A 98 6.58 18.72 5.08
CA SER A 98 7.35 19.88 5.52
C SER A 98 8.81 19.45 5.73
N PRO A 99 9.81 20.27 5.38
CA PRO A 99 11.23 19.94 5.59
C PRO A 99 11.55 19.48 7.03
N THR A 100 10.79 19.96 8.01
CA THR A 100 10.88 19.62 9.42
C THR A 100 10.53 18.17 9.78
N GLU A 101 9.61 17.51 9.06
CA GLU A 101 9.27 16.10 9.32
C GLU A 101 10.35 15.15 8.77
N LEU A 102 11.04 15.56 7.70
CA LEU A 102 12.18 14.84 7.15
C LEU A 102 13.37 14.85 8.13
N ASP A 103 13.67 15.99 8.75
CA ASP A 103 14.81 16.12 9.66
C ASP A 103 14.62 15.33 10.98
N GLU A 104 13.39 15.28 11.51
CA GLU A 104 13.09 14.54 12.75
C GLU A 104 13.12 13.01 12.55
N GLU A 105 12.73 12.50 11.37
CA GLU A 105 12.76 11.05 11.09
C GLU A 105 14.14 10.53 10.65
N LEU A 106 15.02 11.40 10.12
CA LEU A 106 16.42 11.06 9.81
C LEU A 106 17.27 10.81 11.06
N GLU A 107 16.93 11.40 12.21
CA GLU A 107 17.60 11.14 13.49
C GLU A 107 17.23 9.78 14.11
N VAL A 108 16.00 9.29 13.85
CA VAL A 108 15.49 8.02 14.42
C VAL A 108 15.95 6.79 13.63
N GLY A 109 16.32 6.97 12.35
CA GLY A 109 16.70 5.89 11.43
C GLY A 109 18.18 5.47 11.46
N ARG A 110 18.95 5.80 12.49
CA ARG A 110 20.39 5.48 12.60
C ARG A 110 20.69 4.29 13.52
#